data_AF-A0A931IYF3-F1
#
_entry.id   AF-A0A931IYF3-F1
#
_cell.length_a   1.000
_cell.length_b   1.000
_cell.length_c   1.000
_cell.angle_alpha   90.00
_cell.angle_beta   90.00
_cell.angle_gamma   90.00
#
_symmetry.space_group_name_H-M   'P 1'
#
loop_
_entity.id
_entity.type
_entity.pdbx_description
1 polymer ?
#
loop_
_entity_poly.entity_id
_entity_poly.type
_entity_poly.pdbx_seq_one_letter_code
_entity_poly.pdbx_strand_id
1 'polypeptide(L)'
;MYSWLANFVDCGISIQSAHCCPCSSPDRARIVAATPDLISTPPDRHSKAIRFGRLTAQPEGEFVVFLIGMRANQLWRVDRWLPVATAMPRMLKELALQRDYGFLHGEMWFGRTTLMLQYWKSVDALMAYARNRQAAHLPAWADFNRRVGRDGAVGIWHETYVIQPGRTESIYVNMPPFGAGCIAPLRPAVGPLAGARERMAAAPLDPA
;
A
#
# COMPACT_ATOMS: atom_id res chain seq x y z
N MET A 1 18.76 -9.23 -22.30
CA MET A 1 18.95 -7.91 -21.65
C MET A 1 18.02 -7.88 -20.44
N TYR A 2 18.59 -8.18 -19.28
CA TYR A 2 17.91 -8.75 -18.10
C TYR A 2 17.07 -7.72 -17.34
N SER A 3 15.84 -8.10 -17.00
CA SER A 3 14.93 -7.37 -16.12
C SER A 3 15.45 -7.48 -14.68
N TRP A 4 15.80 -6.35 -14.07
CA TRP A 4 16.37 -6.24 -12.72
C TRP A 4 15.37 -6.51 -11.58
N LEU A 5 14.33 -7.31 -11.83
CA LEU A 5 13.37 -7.80 -10.84
C LEU A 5 13.22 -9.33 -10.90
N ALA A 6 14.12 -10.08 -11.52
CA ALA A 6 14.02 -11.54 -11.58
C ALA A 6 15.32 -12.19 -11.09
N ASN A 7 15.47 -12.31 -9.76
CA ASN A 7 16.30 -13.31 -9.09
C ASN A 7 16.04 -13.26 -7.58
N PHE A 8 14.98 -13.93 -7.13
CA PHE A 8 14.84 -14.44 -5.76
C PHE A 8 13.78 -15.56 -5.81
N VAL A 9 14.24 -16.79 -6.01
CA VAL A 9 13.48 -18.03 -5.73
C VAL A 9 14.51 -19.04 -5.23
N ASP A 10 14.47 -19.34 -3.94
CA ASP A 10 14.64 -20.69 -3.36
C ASP A 10 14.92 -20.59 -1.86
N CYS A 11 13.89 -20.84 -1.05
CA CYS A 11 13.95 -21.84 0.02
C CYS A 11 12.53 -22.03 0.59
N GLY A 12 11.89 -23.13 0.19
CA GLY A 12 10.64 -23.58 0.80
C GLY A 12 10.89 -24.37 2.08
N ILE A 13 9.87 -24.39 2.96
CA ILE A 13 9.48 -25.45 3.92
C ILE A 13 8.10 -24.96 4.47
N SER A 14 6.99 -25.48 3.93
CA SER A 14 6.19 -26.63 4.37
C SER A 14 5.40 -26.40 5.67
N ILE A 15 4.08 -26.26 5.50
CA ILE A 15 3.03 -26.24 6.52
C ILE A 15 2.58 -27.68 6.80
N GLN A 16 2.31 -28.03 8.05
CA GLN A 16 1.42 -29.14 8.43
C GLN A 16 0.47 -28.72 9.56
N SER A 17 -0.82 -28.96 9.29
CA SER A 17 -2.02 -29.02 10.15
C SER A 17 -1.95 -30.22 11.14
N ALA A 18 -2.82 -30.50 12.13
CA ALA A 18 -4.26 -30.28 12.35
C ALA A 18 -4.66 -30.67 13.83
N HIS A 19 -5.74 -30.12 14.44
CA HIS A 19 -6.99 -30.80 14.97
C HIS A 19 -7.23 -30.42 16.45
N CYS A 20 -8.39 -30.43 17.13
CA CYS A 20 -9.85 -30.47 16.89
C CYS A 20 -10.56 -30.04 18.23
N CYS A 21 -11.77 -29.47 18.17
CA CYS A 21 -12.77 -29.19 19.25
C CYS A 21 -13.34 -30.49 19.91
N PRO A 22 -14.32 -30.52 20.90
CA PRO A 22 -15.39 -29.54 21.23
C PRO A 22 -16.00 -29.50 22.68
N CYS A 23 -17.14 -28.77 22.81
CA CYS A 23 -18.22 -28.75 23.84
C CYS A 23 -18.00 -27.89 25.11
N SER A 24 -18.97 -27.13 25.67
CA SER A 24 -20.45 -27.14 25.61
C SER A 24 -21.06 -25.85 26.25
N SER A 25 -22.25 -25.43 25.80
CA SER A 25 -23.15 -24.38 26.36
C SER A 25 -23.88 -24.86 27.65
N PRO A 26 -24.81 -24.12 28.35
CA PRO A 26 -25.57 -22.93 27.94
C PRO A 26 -25.89 -21.84 29.00
N ASP A 27 -26.45 -20.72 28.50
CA ASP A 27 -27.74 -20.11 28.91
C ASP A 27 -27.79 -18.66 29.46
N ARG A 28 -28.91 -17.99 29.09
CA ARG A 28 -29.55 -16.76 29.63
C ARG A 28 -29.34 -15.38 28.98
N ALA A 29 -30.27 -15.09 28.06
CA ALA A 29 -31.22 -13.96 28.03
C ALA A 29 -30.75 -12.51 28.31
N ARG A 30 -30.97 -11.64 27.30
CA ARG A 30 -31.79 -10.42 27.42
C ARG A 30 -32.11 -9.85 26.04
N ILE A 31 -33.40 -9.74 25.74
CA ILE A 31 -33.92 -8.97 24.60
C ILE A 31 -33.83 -7.50 25.01
N VAL A 32 -32.92 -6.76 24.39
CA VAL A 32 -32.90 -5.29 24.40
C VAL A 32 -33.35 -4.85 23.00
N ALA A 33 -34.35 -3.96 22.97
CA ALA A 33 -34.92 -3.41 21.75
C ALA A 33 -33.82 -2.78 20.87
N ALA A 34 -33.74 -3.23 19.62
CA ALA A 34 -32.84 -2.69 18.61
C ALA A 34 -33.31 -1.29 18.17
N THR A 35 -32.52 -0.28 18.51
CA THR A 35 -32.46 0.99 17.76
C THR A 35 -32.08 0.64 16.31
N PRO A 36 -32.70 1.24 15.28
CA PRO A 36 -32.37 0.88 13.91
C PRO A 36 -30.90 1.19 13.64
N ASP A 37 -30.13 0.13 13.43
CA ASP A 37 -28.75 0.18 12.96
C ASP A 37 -28.70 1.05 11.71
N LEU A 38 -28.08 2.21 11.84
CA LEU A 38 -27.41 2.84 10.73
C LEU A 38 -26.41 1.80 10.24
N ILE A 39 -26.74 1.13 9.14
CA ILE A 39 -25.78 0.39 8.32
C ILE A 39 -24.70 1.41 7.98
N SER A 40 -23.67 1.49 8.82
CA SER A 40 -22.57 2.41 8.64
C SER A 40 -21.80 1.88 7.45
N THR A 41 -22.04 2.45 6.28
CA THR A 41 -21.15 2.29 5.13
C THR A 41 -19.71 2.43 5.66
N PRO A 42 -18.81 1.47 5.38
CA PRO A 42 -17.43 1.56 5.81
C PRO A 42 -16.92 2.96 5.41
N PRO A 43 -16.34 3.73 6.34
CA PRO A 43 -16.01 5.11 6.06
C PRO A 43 -15.11 5.15 4.83
N ASP A 44 -15.50 5.94 3.81
CA ASP A 44 -14.80 6.03 2.53
C ASP A 44 -13.30 6.26 2.79
N ARG A 45 -12.51 5.22 2.46
CA ARG A 45 -11.07 5.16 2.75
C ARG A 45 -10.27 6.09 1.84
N HIS A 46 -10.88 6.66 0.82
CA HIS A 46 -10.27 7.63 -0.10
C HIS A 46 -10.96 9.01 -0.07
N SER A 47 -11.81 9.25 0.94
CA SER A 47 -12.48 10.54 1.09
C SER A 47 -11.46 11.66 1.26
N LYS A 48 -11.70 12.79 0.61
CA LYS A 48 -10.90 14.02 0.78
C LYS A 48 -11.33 14.85 1.99
N ALA A 49 -12.39 14.44 2.70
CA ALA A 49 -12.88 15.17 3.86
C ALA A 49 -11.89 15.06 5.03
N ILE A 50 -11.65 16.18 5.71
CA ILE A 50 -10.78 16.23 6.88
C ILE A 50 -11.41 15.41 8.01
N ARG A 51 -10.66 14.45 8.55
CA ARG A 51 -11.03 13.74 9.77
C ARG A 51 -10.35 14.43 10.94
N PHE A 52 -11.15 15.02 11.82
CA PHE A 52 -10.67 15.69 13.02
C PHE A 52 -10.25 14.69 14.10
N GLY A 53 -9.29 15.10 14.92
CA GLY A 53 -8.77 14.30 16.02
C GLY A 53 -7.54 13.49 15.62
N ARG A 54 -7.11 12.63 16.55
CA ARG A 54 -5.86 11.87 16.48
C ARG A 54 -6.18 10.41 16.17
N LEU A 55 -5.80 9.95 14.99
CA LEU A 55 -6.15 8.64 14.43
C LEU A 55 -4.90 7.82 14.10
N THR A 56 -5.04 6.49 14.07
CA THR A 56 -4.03 5.55 13.57
C THR A 56 -4.66 4.53 12.64
N ALA A 57 -3.92 4.08 11.64
CA ALA A 57 -4.28 2.92 10.83
C ALA A 57 -3.96 1.63 11.60
N GLN A 58 -4.79 0.60 11.42
CA GLN A 58 -4.55 -0.75 11.94
C GLN A 58 -4.69 -1.78 10.80
N PRO A 59 -3.61 -2.04 10.05
CA PRO A 59 -3.62 -3.06 9.01
C PRO A 59 -3.82 -4.44 9.62
N GLU A 60 -4.75 -5.22 9.05
CA GLU A 60 -5.10 -6.56 9.55
C GLU A 60 -4.14 -7.65 9.06
N GLY A 61 -3.45 -7.41 7.93
CA GLY A 61 -2.59 -8.39 7.28
C GLY A 61 -1.25 -7.83 6.83
N GLU A 62 -0.44 -8.71 6.27
CA GLU A 62 0.79 -8.32 5.56
C GLU A 62 0.46 -7.43 4.37
N PHE A 63 1.30 -6.43 4.12
CA PHE A 63 1.24 -5.60 2.93
C PHE A 63 2.64 -5.15 2.53
N VAL A 64 2.75 -4.62 1.32
CA VAL A 64 4.01 -4.09 0.79
C VAL A 64 3.92 -2.59 0.62
N VAL A 65 4.96 -1.89 1.09
CA VAL A 65 5.22 -0.50 0.77
C VAL A 65 6.27 -0.46 -0.34
N PHE A 66 5.90 0.10 -1.48
CA PHE A 66 6.78 0.26 -2.62
C PHE A 66 7.00 1.75 -2.89
N LEU A 67 8.22 2.22 -2.65
CA LEU A 67 8.65 3.56 -2.99
C LEU A 67 9.31 3.54 -4.35
N ILE A 68 8.94 4.45 -5.25
CA ILE A 68 9.56 4.57 -6.56
C ILE A 68 9.60 6.02 -7.00
N GLY A 69 10.62 6.39 -7.77
CA GLY A 69 10.63 7.69 -8.39
C GLY A 69 11.71 7.85 -9.44
N MET A 70 11.69 9.01 -10.08
CA MET A 70 12.75 9.46 -10.95
C MET A 70 13.47 10.66 -10.33
N ARG A 71 14.70 10.91 -10.78
CA ARG A 71 15.43 12.16 -10.54
C ARG A 71 15.87 12.76 -11.86
N ALA A 72 15.45 13.99 -12.15
CA ALA A 72 15.96 14.75 -13.27
C ALA A 72 17.37 15.29 -12.92
N ASN A 73 18.40 14.75 -13.57
CA ASN A 73 19.79 15.17 -13.35
C ASN A 73 20.13 16.38 -14.21
N GLN A 74 19.64 16.40 -15.44
CA GLN A 74 19.80 17.51 -16.40
C GLN A 74 18.44 18.16 -16.63
N LEU A 75 18.12 19.20 -15.84
CA LEU A 75 16.79 19.83 -15.85
C LEU A 75 16.41 20.43 -17.21
N TRP A 76 17.39 20.89 -17.98
CA TRP A 76 17.19 21.44 -19.33
C TRP A 76 16.87 20.37 -20.39
N ARG A 77 17.12 19.08 -20.11
CA ARG A 77 16.81 17.96 -21.01
C ARG A 77 15.37 17.49 -20.83
N VAL A 78 14.42 18.38 -21.09
CA VAL A 78 12.98 18.11 -21.00
C VAL A 78 12.58 16.96 -21.94
N ASP A 79 13.25 16.84 -23.08
CA ASP A 79 13.13 15.72 -24.04
C ASP A 79 13.40 14.34 -23.40
N ARG A 80 14.17 14.31 -22.31
CA ARG A 80 14.51 13.09 -21.58
C ARG A 80 13.60 12.84 -20.40
N TRP A 81 13.42 13.81 -19.50
CA TRP A 81 12.73 13.56 -18.23
C TRP A 81 11.20 13.67 -18.34
N LEU A 82 10.66 14.47 -19.26
CA LEU A 82 9.20 14.65 -19.37
C LEU A 82 8.46 13.36 -19.78
N PRO A 83 8.92 12.57 -20.78
CA PRO A 83 8.28 11.30 -21.11
C PRO A 83 8.20 10.35 -19.91
N VAL A 84 9.28 10.27 -19.12
CA VAL A 84 9.36 9.45 -17.91
C VAL A 84 8.38 9.95 -16.84
N ALA A 85 8.31 11.27 -16.62
CA ALA A 85 7.38 11.90 -15.69
C ALA A 85 5.92 11.58 -16.01
N THR A 86 5.58 11.49 -17.31
CA THR A 86 4.20 11.20 -17.75
C THR A 86 3.83 9.71 -17.74
N ALA A 87 4.80 8.81 -17.58
CA ALA A 87 4.54 7.37 -17.56
C ALA A 87 3.88 6.91 -16.24
N MET A 88 4.37 7.39 -15.09
CA MET A 88 3.84 7.01 -13.77
C MET A 88 2.33 7.32 -13.59
N PRO A 89 1.82 8.52 -13.94
CA PRO A 89 0.38 8.81 -13.86
C PRO A 89 -0.49 7.87 -14.71
N ARG A 90 0.02 7.42 -15.88
CA ARG A 90 -0.71 6.47 -16.73
C ARG A 90 -0.81 5.10 -16.09
N MET A 91 0.29 4.62 -15.51
CA MET A 91 0.31 3.37 -14.75
C MET A 91 -0.63 3.42 -13.54
N LEU A 92 -0.62 4.53 -12.77
CA LEU A 92 -1.57 4.69 -11.66
C LEU A 92 -3.03 4.67 -12.11
N LYS A 93 -3.34 5.30 -13.25
CA LYS A 93 -4.70 5.26 -13.81
C LYS A 93 -5.12 3.83 -14.15
N GLU A 94 -4.23 3.03 -14.73
CA GLU A 94 -4.47 1.61 -14.99
C GLU A 94 -4.71 0.82 -13.70
N LEU A 95 -3.84 1.00 -12.71
CA LEU A 95 -3.96 0.34 -11.40
C LEU A 95 -5.24 0.73 -10.65
N ALA A 96 -5.67 1.98 -10.77
CA ALA A 96 -6.92 2.46 -10.16
C ALA A 96 -8.17 1.85 -10.82
N LEU A 97 -8.10 1.57 -12.13
CA LEU A 97 -9.21 0.96 -12.89
C LEU A 97 -9.25 -0.57 -12.72
N GLN A 98 -8.11 -1.21 -12.51
CA GLN A 98 -7.98 -2.68 -12.45
C GLN A 98 -7.48 -3.12 -11.07
N ARG A 99 -8.42 -3.25 -10.12
CA ARG A 99 -8.10 -3.61 -8.73
C ARG A 99 -7.51 -5.02 -8.56
N ASP A 100 -7.69 -5.90 -9.56
CA ASP A 100 -7.23 -7.28 -9.53
C ASP A 100 -5.70 -7.41 -9.45
N TYR A 101 -4.97 -6.37 -9.87
CA TYR A 101 -3.50 -6.32 -9.74
C TYR A 101 -3.00 -6.26 -8.29
N GLY A 102 -3.88 -6.02 -7.31
CA GLY A 102 -3.50 -5.99 -5.90
C GLY A 102 -2.82 -4.69 -5.46
N PHE A 103 -2.94 -3.64 -6.25
CA PHE A 103 -2.66 -2.27 -5.83
C PHE A 103 -3.74 -1.80 -4.86
N LEU A 104 -3.33 -1.29 -3.70
CA LEU A 104 -4.23 -0.85 -2.64
C LEU A 104 -4.40 0.67 -2.62
N HIS A 105 -3.29 1.41 -2.68
CA HIS A 105 -3.29 2.87 -2.60
C HIS A 105 -1.97 3.45 -3.10
N GLY A 106 -1.95 4.72 -3.50
CA GLY A 106 -0.72 5.42 -3.81
C GLY A 106 -0.80 6.93 -3.69
N GLU A 107 0.33 7.55 -3.39
CA GLU A 107 0.53 8.99 -3.21
C GLU A 107 1.75 9.44 -4.01
N MET A 108 1.68 10.63 -4.62
CA MET A 108 2.74 11.13 -5.48
C MET A 108 3.16 12.55 -5.12
N TRP A 109 4.46 12.77 -4.98
CA TRP A 109 5.09 14.07 -4.81
C TRP A 109 6.02 14.37 -5.96
N PHE A 110 5.98 15.64 -6.38
CA PHE A 110 6.76 16.15 -7.49
C PHE A 110 7.90 17.05 -7.02
N GLY A 111 8.96 17.08 -7.80
CA GLY A 111 10.17 17.84 -7.55
C GLY A 111 11.26 17.39 -8.50
N ARG A 112 12.50 17.85 -8.28
CA ARG A 112 13.65 17.34 -9.05
C ARG A 112 13.82 15.82 -8.88
N THR A 113 13.56 15.33 -7.68
CA THR A 113 13.39 13.90 -7.38
C THR A 113 11.93 13.70 -7.02
N THR A 114 11.23 12.86 -7.77
CA THR A 114 9.85 12.51 -7.46
C THR A 114 9.84 11.38 -6.44
N LEU A 115 8.76 11.29 -5.66
CA LEU A 115 8.48 10.16 -4.80
C LEU A 115 7.06 9.69 -5.06
N MET A 116 6.92 8.40 -5.34
CA MET A 116 5.65 7.69 -5.37
C MET A 116 5.67 6.68 -4.22
N LEU A 117 4.73 6.83 -3.30
CA LEU A 117 4.44 5.85 -2.27
C LEU A 117 3.33 4.95 -2.80
N GLN A 118 3.52 3.64 -2.79
CA GLN A 118 2.49 2.68 -3.18
C GLN A 118 2.31 1.62 -2.10
N TYR A 119 1.07 1.18 -1.94
CA TYR A 119 0.68 0.07 -1.08
C TYR A 119 0.16 -1.07 -1.95
N TRP A 120 0.67 -2.27 -1.71
CA TRP A 120 0.33 -3.49 -2.44
C TRP A 120 -0.07 -4.61 -1.49
N LYS A 121 -0.97 -5.49 -1.94
CA LYS A 121 -1.44 -6.64 -1.13
C LYS A 121 -0.31 -7.62 -0.80
N SER A 122 0.67 -7.77 -1.68
CA SER A 122 1.81 -8.68 -1.51
C SER A 122 2.93 -8.36 -2.50
N VAL A 123 4.11 -8.93 -2.27
CA VAL A 123 5.24 -8.86 -3.22
C VAL A 123 4.86 -9.52 -4.54
N ASP A 124 4.19 -10.68 -4.49
CA ASP A 124 3.78 -11.41 -5.70
C ASP A 124 2.87 -10.58 -6.59
N ALA A 125 1.96 -9.80 -6.01
CA ALA A 125 1.07 -8.91 -6.74
C ALA A 125 1.84 -7.79 -7.47
N LEU A 126 2.75 -7.14 -6.76
CA LEU A 126 3.65 -6.12 -7.31
C LEU A 126 4.48 -6.70 -8.47
N MET A 127 5.04 -7.89 -8.27
CA MET A 127 5.91 -8.56 -9.24
C MET A 127 5.14 -9.05 -10.46
N ALA A 128 3.92 -9.55 -10.27
CA ALA A 128 3.03 -9.94 -11.35
C ALA A 128 2.69 -8.74 -12.24
N TYR A 129 2.34 -7.59 -11.65
CA TYR A 129 2.11 -6.36 -12.41
C TYR A 129 3.38 -5.89 -13.14
N ALA A 130 4.54 -5.90 -12.48
CA ALA A 130 5.80 -5.46 -13.07
C ALA A 130 6.22 -6.29 -14.29
N ARG A 131 5.84 -7.57 -14.35
CA ARG A 131 6.17 -8.51 -15.44
C ARG A 131 5.04 -8.70 -16.47
N ASN A 132 3.87 -8.11 -16.24
CA ASN A 132 2.73 -8.24 -17.13
C ASN A 132 2.99 -7.51 -18.46
N ARG A 133 2.97 -8.26 -19.58
CA ARG A 133 3.23 -7.73 -20.93
C ARG A 133 2.09 -6.87 -21.46
N GLN A 134 0.90 -7.03 -20.90
CA GLN A 134 -0.30 -6.29 -21.25
C GLN A 134 -0.48 -5.05 -20.35
N ALA A 135 0.26 -4.94 -19.25
CA ALA A 135 0.23 -3.80 -18.36
C ALA A 135 1.15 -2.66 -18.84
N ALA A 136 0.85 -1.45 -18.39
CA ALA A 136 1.56 -0.23 -18.80
C ALA A 136 3.05 -0.20 -18.36
N HIS A 137 3.44 -0.99 -17.36
CA HIS A 137 4.80 -0.96 -16.81
C HIS A 137 5.90 -1.37 -17.81
N LEU A 138 5.77 -2.54 -18.45
CA LEU A 138 6.83 -3.03 -19.36
C LEU A 138 7.06 -2.13 -20.58
N PRO A 139 6.02 -1.63 -21.27
CA PRO A 139 6.19 -0.65 -22.35
C PRO A 139 6.87 0.64 -21.89
N ALA A 140 6.50 1.15 -20.70
CA ALA A 140 7.13 2.34 -20.13
C ALA A 140 8.62 2.12 -19.82
N TRP A 141 8.96 0.96 -19.26
CA TRP A 141 10.35 0.59 -19.00
C TRP A 141 11.17 0.44 -20.28
N ALA A 142 10.59 -0.17 -21.32
CA ALA A 142 11.23 -0.27 -22.63
C ALA A 142 11.48 1.12 -23.24
N ASP A 143 10.52 2.06 -23.10
CA ASP A 143 10.69 3.43 -23.58
C ASP A 143 11.76 4.22 -22.82
N PHE A 144 11.79 4.08 -21.49
CA PHE A 144 12.84 4.64 -20.64
C PHE A 144 14.23 4.18 -21.11
N ASN A 145 14.42 2.87 -21.30
CA ASN A 145 15.69 2.30 -21.73
C ASN A 145 16.13 2.81 -23.11
N ARG A 146 15.19 3.00 -24.05
CA ARG A 146 15.49 3.56 -25.37
C ARG A 146 15.88 5.03 -25.33
N ARG A 147 15.18 5.84 -24.52
CA ARG A 147 15.34 7.31 -24.51
C ARG A 147 16.49 7.78 -23.64
N VAL A 148 16.66 7.19 -22.47
CA VAL A 148 17.61 7.62 -21.44
C VAL A 148 18.80 6.67 -21.43
N GLY A 149 18.55 5.36 -21.35
CA GLY A 149 19.59 4.35 -21.32
C GLY A 149 20.69 4.67 -20.29
N ARG A 150 21.92 4.87 -20.77
CA ARG A 150 23.10 5.21 -19.94
C ARG A 150 23.53 6.69 -20.03
N ASP A 151 22.71 7.57 -20.60
CA ASP A 151 23.09 8.98 -20.84
C ASP A 151 23.10 9.86 -19.56
N GLY A 152 22.56 9.34 -18.45
CA GLY A 152 22.60 9.97 -17.14
C GLY A 152 21.65 11.16 -16.95
N ALA A 153 20.85 11.53 -17.95
CA ALA A 153 19.93 12.67 -17.86
C ALA A 153 18.83 12.47 -16.80
N VAL A 154 18.43 11.21 -16.56
CA VAL A 154 17.39 10.81 -15.61
C VAL A 154 17.87 9.60 -14.81
N GLY A 155 17.75 9.67 -13.48
CA GLY A 155 17.87 8.51 -12.60
C GLY A 155 16.50 7.92 -12.26
N ILE A 156 16.44 6.62 -12.00
CA ILE A 156 15.28 5.92 -11.42
C ILE A 156 15.74 5.27 -10.12
N TRP A 157 14.89 5.30 -9.10
CA TRP A 157 15.13 4.65 -7.83
C TRP A 157 13.86 3.93 -7.37
N HIS A 158 14.01 2.86 -6.62
CA HIS A 158 12.89 2.21 -5.93
C HIS A 158 13.35 1.46 -4.69
N GLU A 159 12.46 1.33 -3.71
CA GLU A 159 12.64 0.60 -2.46
C GLU A 159 11.37 -0.22 -2.19
N THR A 160 11.52 -1.46 -1.74
CA THR A 160 10.39 -2.36 -1.45
C THR A 160 10.50 -2.86 -0.03
N TYR A 161 9.46 -2.63 0.76
CA TYR A 161 9.37 -3.05 2.16
C TYR A 161 8.17 -3.97 2.34
N VAL A 162 8.43 -5.16 2.88
CA VAL A 162 7.37 -6.09 3.32
C VAL A 162 7.07 -5.78 4.78
N ILE A 163 5.82 -5.41 5.06
CA ILE A 163 5.38 -5.02 6.39
C ILE A 163 4.53 -6.15 6.96
N GLN A 164 5.07 -6.80 7.99
CA GLN A 164 4.33 -7.81 8.75
C GLN A 164 3.26 -7.16 9.64
N PRO A 165 2.17 -7.88 9.97
CA PRO A 165 1.22 -7.44 10.97
C PRO A 165 1.91 -7.07 12.29
N GLY A 166 1.50 -5.97 12.92
CA GLY A 166 2.11 -5.50 14.18
C GLY A 166 3.58 -5.04 14.05
N ARG A 167 4.02 -4.65 12.85
CA ARG A 167 5.36 -4.08 12.60
C ARG A 167 5.29 -2.70 11.93
N THR A 168 4.20 -1.97 12.16
CA THR A 168 4.02 -0.61 11.67
C THR A 168 3.25 0.22 12.67
N GLU A 169 3.63 1.48 12.84
CA GLU A 169 2.80 2.49 13.49
C GLU A 169 2.47 3.63 12.52
N SER A 170 1.33 4.26 12.73
CA SER A 170 0.96 5.48 12.01
C SER A 170 0.28 6.47 12.96
N ILE A 171 0.22 7.73 12.56
CA ILE A 171 -0.51 8.77 13.26
C ILE A 171 -1.01 9.81 12.26
N TYR A 172 -2.27 10.18 12.39
CA TYR A 172 -2.94 11.16 11.55
C TYR A 172 -3.63 12.16 12.47
N VAL A 173 -3.42 13.45 12.24
CA VAL A 173 -4.02 14.52 13.04
C VAL A 173 -4.63 15.55 12.13
N ASN A 174 -5.95 15.72 12.20
CA ASN A 174 -6.71 16.73 11.43
C ASN A 174 -6.42 16.68 9.93
N MET A 175 -6.42 15.48 9.36
CA MET A 175 -6.14 15.25 7.94
C MET A 175 -7.09 14.19 7.35
N PRO A 176 -7.36 14.22 6.04
CA PRO A 176 -8.07 13.11 5.39
C PRO A 176 -7.29 11.79 5.53
N PRO A 177 -7.93 10.64 5.28
CA PRO A 177 -7.22 9.38 5.08
C PRO A 177 -6.03 9.56 4.14
N PHE A 178 -4.89 9.02 4.57
CA PHE A 178 -3.63 9.18 3.86
C PHE A 178 -2.74 7.96 4.09
N GLY A 179 -2.00 7.55 3.07
CA GLY A 179 -1.08 6.42 3.15
C GLY A 179 -1.74 5.15 3.70
N ALA A 180 -1.21 4.61 4.80
CA ALA A 180 -1.75 3.41 5.44
C ALA A 180 -3.23 3.55 5.90
N GLY A 181 -3.68 4.76 6.21
CA GLY A 181 -5.08 5.07 6.57
C GLY A 181 -6.07 4.91 5.42
N CYS A 182 -5.58 4.80 4.18
CA CYS A 182 -6.41 4.48 3.01
C CYS A 182 -6.56 2.97 2.79
N ILE A 183 -5.66 2.15 3.33
CA ILE A 183 -5.69 0.69 3.13
C ILE A 183 -6.24 -0.06 4.34
N ALA A 184 -6.27 0.57 5.51
CA ALA A 184 -6.66 -0.05 6.77
C ALA A 184 -7.67 0.80 7.56
N PRO A 185 -8.45 0.21 8.47
CA PRO A 185 -9.33 0.95 9.36
C PRO A 185 -8.58 2.01 10.16
N LEU A 186 -9.18 3.21 10.25
CA LEU A 186 -8.70 4.30 11.11
C LEU A 186 -9.38 4.22 12.48
N ARG A 187 -8.59 4.23 13.56
CA ARG A 187 -9.06 4.21 14.95
C ARG A 187 -8.52 5.39 15.75
N PRO A 188 -9.23 5.87 16.80
CA PRO A 188 -8.69 6.86 17.72
C PRO A 188 -7.36 6.40 18.34
N ALA A 189 -6.31 7.21 18.23
CA ALA A 189 -5.00 6.94 18.80
C ALA A 189 -4.91 7.54 20.23
N VAL A 190 -5.72 6.95 21.12
CA VAL A 190 -5.88 7.30 22.53
C VAL A 190 -5.75 6.05 23.42
N GLY A 191 -5.66 6.24 24.75
CA GLY A 191 -5.56 5.12 25.70
C GLY A 191 -4.38 4.20 25.36
N PRO A 192 -4.57 2.88 25.20
CA PRO A 192 -3.52 1.94 24.81
C PRO A 192 -2.84 2.24 23.47
N LEU A 193 -3.44 3.08 22.61
CA LEU A 193 -2.88 3.48 21.31
C LEU A 193 -2.30 4.90 21.34
N ALA A 194 -2.20 5.53 22.51
CA ALA A 194 -1.69 6.89 22.64
C ALA A 194 -0.20 6.98 22.28
N GLY A 195 0.64 6.06 22.76
CA GLY A 195 2.08 6.08 22.48
C GLY A 195 2.45 5.34 21.19
N ALA A 196 3.56 5.75 20.58
CA ALA A 196 4.00 5.19 19.29
C ALA A 196 4.48 3.74 19.41
N ARG A 197 5.17 3.40 20.50
CA ARG A 197 5.66 2.04 20.77
C ARG A 197 4.50 1.08 20.98
N GLU A 198 3.46 1.53 21.66
CA GLU A 198 2.26 0.75 21.91
C GLU A 198 1.47 0.52 20.63
N ARG A 199 1.38 1.51 19.74
CA ARG A 199 0.80 1.31 18.40
C ARG A 199 1.61 0.36 17.54
N MET A 200 2.94 0.43 17.61
CA MET A 200 3.83 -0.50 16.92
C MET A 200 3.63 -1.94 17.41
N ALA A 201 3.46 -2.12 18.73
CA ALA A 201 3.30 -3.44 19.35
C ALA A 201 1.84 -3.94 19.37
N ALA A 202 0.87 -3.11 18.99
CA ALA A 202 -0.53 -3.49 18.98
C ALA A 202 -0.76 -4.59 17.94
N ALA A 203 -1.24 -5.75 18.39
CA ALA A 203 -1.73 -6.78 17.50
C ALA A 203 -2.92 -6.24 16.68
N PRO A 204 -3.15 -6.74 15.46
CA PRO A 204 -4.42 -6.56 14.78
C PRO A 204 -5.53 -7.01 15.74
N LEU A 205 -6.47 -6.11 16.07
CA LEU A 205 -7.61 -6.48 16.90
C LEU A 205 -8.55 -7.35 16.05
N ASP A 206 -9.03 -8.45 16.62
CA ASP A 206 -10.04 -9.29 15.96
C ASP A 206 -11.25 -8.42 15.55
N PRO A 207 -11.81 -8.65 14.34
CA PRO A 207 -13.04 -7.99 13.94
C PRO A 207 -14.16 -8.45 14.89
N ALA A 208 -14.74 -7.49 15.62
CA ALA A 208 -15.93 -7.66 16.45
C ALA A 208 -17.18 -7.93 15.61
#